data_AF-X0R5E0-F1
#
_entry.id   AF-X0R5E0-F1
#
_cell.length_a   1.000
_cell.length_b   1.000
_cell.length_c   1.000
_cell.angle_alpha   90.00
_cell.angle_beta   90.00
_cell.angle_gamma   90.00
#
_symmetry.space_group_name_H-M   'P 1'
#
loop_
_entity.id
_entity.type
_entity.pdbx_description
1 polymer ?
#
loop_
_entity_poly.entity_id
_entity_poly.type
_entity_poly.pdbx_seq_one_letter_code
_entity_poly.pdbx_strand_id
1 'polypeptide(L)'
;MRTTSIKTSPYFFPAEVVRAIARAIDSKNDSESLDNKCHDLYLSKNELDQLINIHIHKVIERVELKKSVENELKALIAQMFDDYLKIVATYNLSEQHRDDIGPWIIEAFFCPYLINIVSFLGTRTRPFEKSDYIELINDNSTGLELTFKIIEKRVKGWNAFYTSLSKGDKDKITAWRRGDDLQLWQFVSDSQS
;
A
#
# COMPACT_ATOMS: atom_id res chain seq x y z
N MET A 1 -4.63 2.89 42.16
CA MET A 1 -4.60 2.31 40.80
C MET A 1 -4.67 3.45 39.79
N ARG A 2 -3.58 3.71 39.07
CA ARG A 2 -3.58 4.67 37.95
C ARG A 2 -4.15 3.94 36.74
N THR A 3 -5.38 4.27 36.37
CA THR A 3 -5.92 3.94 35.06
C THR A 3 -5.13 4.75 34.03
N THR A 4 -4.17 4.10 33.38
CA THR A 4 -3.58 4.62 32.15
C THR A 4 -4.66 4.59 31.08
N SER A 5 -5.32 5.73 30.89
CA SER A 5 -6.12 6.01 29.70
C SER A 5 -5.25 5.71 28.48
N ILE A 6 -5.49 4.57 27.82
CA ILE A 6 -4.92 4.26 26.52
C ILE A 6 -5.45 5.36 25.61
N LYS A 7 -4.59 6.34 25.27
CA LYS A 7 -4.93 7.35 24.26
C LYS A 7 -5.16 6.58 22.96
N THR A 8 -6.42 6.34 22.62
CA THR A 8 -6.83 5.87 21.29
C THR A 8 -6.21 6.80 20.28
N SER A 9 -5.32 6.26 19.45
CA SER A 9 -4.47 7.02 18.55
C SER A 9 -5.34 7.82 17.57
N PRO A 10 -5.19 9.14 17.47
CA PRO A 10 -5.97 9.93 16.53
C PRO A 10 -5.41 9.71 15.11
N TYR A 11 -6.31 9.50 14.14
CA TYR A 11 -6.05 9.30 12.69
C TYR A 11 -4.92 8.29 12.33
N PHE A 12 -4.65 8.05 11.04
CA PHE A 12 -3.52 7.20 10.61
C PHE A 12 -2.22 8.02 10.65
N PHE A 13 -1.20 7.58 11.37
CA PHE A 13 0.05 8.32 11.39
C PHE A 13 0.80 8.20 10.06
N PRO A 14 1.50 9.27 9.62
CA PRO A 14 2.25 9.23 8.37
C PRO A 14 3.23 8.05 8.28
N ALA A 15 3.88 7.67 9.39
CA ALA A 15 4.76 6.52 9.44
C ALA A 15 4.02 5.18 9.24
N GLU A 16 2.79 5.04 9.75
CA GLU A 16 1.96 3.85 9.51
C GLU A 16 1.59 3.72 8.03
N VAL A 17 1.28 4.85 7.38
CA VAL A 17 0.98 4.90 5.95
C VAL A 17 2.22 4.54 5.12
N VAL A 18 3.40 5.08 5.47
CA VAL A 18 4.67 4.68 4.83
C VAL A 18 4.89 3.19 4.99
N ARG A 19 4.69 2.63 6.18
CA ARG A 19 4.85 1.20 6.45
C ARG A 19 3.90 0.34 5.62
N ALA A 20 2.63 0.71 5.55
CA ALA A 20 1.64 -0.01 4.76
C ALA A 20 2.06 -0.07 3.27
N ILE A 21 2.49 1.06 2.71
CA ILE A 21 2.95 1.13 1.31
C ILE A 21 4.27 0.38 1.12
N ALA A 22 5.23 0.54 2.04
CA ALA A 22 6.52 -0.13 1.99
C ALA A 22 6.38 -1.65 1.96
N ARG A 23 5.50 -2.21 2.81
CA ARG A 23 5.19 -3.65 2.84
C ARG A 23 4.40 -4.12 1.63
N ALA A 24 3.53 -3.28 1.08
CA ALA A 24 2.79 -3.60 -0.14
C ALA A 24 3.71 -3.67 -1.37
N ILE A 25 4.73 -2.82 -1.44
CA ILE A 25 5.71 -2.82 -2.54
C ILE A 25 6.76 -3.92 -2.35
N ASP A 26 7.26 -4.09 -1.13
CA ASP A 26 8.23 -5.12 -0.78
C ASP A 26 7.90 -5.73 0.59
N SER A 27 7.29 -6.92 0.57
CA SER A 27 6.93 -7.68 1.78
C SER A 27 8.12 -8.01 2.70
N LYS A 28 9.37 -7.91 2.21
CA LYS A 28 10.58 -8.12 3.01
C LYS A 28 11.12 -6.82 3.62
N ASN A 29 10.45 -5.70 3.38
CA ASN A 29 10.79 -4.39 3.95
C ASN A 29 10.29 -4.29 5.40
N ASP A 30 10.69 -5.26 6.21
CA ASP A 30 10.54 -5.19 7.66
C ASP A 30 11.71 -4.37 8.21
N SER A 31 11.35 -3.26 8.85
CA SER A 31 12.30 -2.33 9.41
C SER A 31 11.85 -1.98 10.81
N GLU A 32 12.57 -2.51 11.79
CA GLU A 32 12.38 -2.19 13.21
C GLU A 32 12.42 -0.67 13.45
N SER A 33 13.26 0.07 12.70
CA SER A 33 13.28 1.53 12.75
C SER A 33 12.00 2.19 12.24
N LEU A 34 11.31 1.62 11.24
CA LEU A 34 10.03 2.12 10.75
C LEU A 34 8.88 1.74 11.69
N ASP A 35 8.90 0.53 12.22
CA ASP A 35 7.92 0.07 13.21
C ASP A 35 7.98 0.93 14.48
N ASN A 36 9.18 1.25 14.98
CA ASN A 36 9.36 2.14 16.12
C ASN A 36 8.78 3.55 15.85
N LYS A 37 8.93 4.08 14.63
CA LYS A 37 8.37 5.39 14.25
C LYS A 37 6.87 5.39 14.04
N CYS A 38 6.21 4.23 13.92
CA CYS A 38 4.74 4.16 13.87
C CYS A 38 4.09 4.56 15.21
N HIS A 39 4.85 4.64 16.29
CA HIS A 39 4.38 5.08 17.60
C HIS A 39 4.69 6.55 17.90
N ASP A 40 5.45 7.23 17.03
CA ASP A 40 5.79 8.64 17.17
C ASP A 40 4.66 9.54 16.65
N LEU A 41 3.97 10.19 17.59
CA LEU A 41 2.92 11.18 17.32
C LEU A 41 3.43 12.40 16.53
N TYR A 42 4.73 12.70 16.61
CA TYR A 42 5.33 13.92 16.06
C TYR A 42 6.44 13.56 15.09
N LEU A 43 6.07 13.28 13.84
CA LEU A 43 7.02 13.09 12.76
C LEU A 43 7.17 14.42 11.98
N SER A 44 8.38 14.96 11.91
CA SER A 44 8.61 16.16 11.09
C SER A 44 8.54 15.83 9.59
N LYS A 45 8.26 16.84 8.75
CA LYS A 45 8.24 16.65 7.29
C LYS A 45 9.55 16.08 6.74
N ASN A 46 10.69 16.59 7.23
CA ASN A 46 12.01 16.09 6.82
C ASN A 46 12.21 14.60 7.17
N GLU A 47 11.72 14.17 8.33
CA GLU A 47 11.79 12.76 8.71
C GLU A 47 10.85 11.89 7.88
N LEU A 48 9.66 12.38 7.57
CA LEU A 48 8.73 11.70 6.67
C LEU A 48 9.35 11.51 5.28
N ASP A 49 9.93 12.56 4.72
CA ASP A 49 10.60 12.51 3.42
C ASP A 49 11.75 11.50 3.43
N GLN A 50 12.50 11.41 4.53
CA GLN A 50 13.54 10.40 4.70
C GLN A 50 12.97 8.97 4.74
N LEU A 51 11.87 8.75 5.46
CA LEU A 51 11.22 7.43 5.51
C LEU A 51 10.67 7.01 4.15
N ILE A 52 9.98 7.92 3.45
CA ILE A 52 9.51 7.68 2.07
C ILE A 52 10.69 7.35 1.16
N ASN A 53 11.78 8.11 1.26
CA ASN A 53 12.95 7.87 0.43
C ASN A 53 13.57 6.49 0.69
N ILE A 54 13.77 6.13 1.96
CA ILE A 54 14.43 4.87 2.36
C ILE A 54 13.56 3.65 2.03
N HIS A 55 12.28 3.70 2.39
CA HIS A 55 11.40 2.52 2.36
C HIS A 55 10.58 2.40 1.09
N ILE A 56 10.41 3.47 0.31
CA ILE A 56 9.58 3.44 -0.90
C ILE A 56 10.45 3.76 -2.12
N HIS A 57 11.10 4.93 -2.17
CA HIS A 57 11.82 5.36 -3.37
C HIS A 57 13.00 4.44 -3.71
N LYS A 58 13.83 4.06 -2.73
CA LYS A 58 14.93 3.11 -2.95
C LYS A 58 14.45 1.71 -3.35
N VAL A 59 13.24 1.32 -2.95
CA VAL A 59 12.66 0.05 -3.38
C VAL A 59 12.23 0.13 -4.84
N ILE A 60 11.54 1.21 -5.23
CA ILE A 60 11.16 1.47 -6.62
C ILE A 60 12.39 1.48 -7.55
N GLU A 61 13.49 2.09 -7.11
CA GLU A 61 14.76 2.11 -7.85
C GLU A 61 15.32 0.71 -8.18
N ARG A 62 15.03 -0.29 -7.34
CA ARG A 62 15.48 -1.69 -7.56
C ARG A 62 14.65 -2.42 -8.60
N VAL A 63 13.49 -1.89 -9.00
CA VAL A 63 12.55 -2.54 -9.95
C VAL A 63 12.92 -2.27 -11.42
N GLU A 64 14.05 -1.61 -11.68
CA GLU A 64 14.60 -1.35 -13.03
C GLU A 64 13.59 -0.70 -14.00
N LEU A 65 12.72 0.17 -13.50
CA LEU A 65 11.81 0.96 -14.34
C LEU A 65 12.60 1.97 -15.20
N LYS A 66 12.00 2.40 -16.31
CA LYS A 66 12.52 3.58 -17.04
C LYS A 66 12.58 4.77 -16.09
N LYS A 67 13.71 5.48 -16.06
CA LYS A 67 13.96 6.65 -15.18
C LYS A 67 12.82 7.67 -15.16
N SER A 68 12.18 7.93 -16.30
CA SER A 68 11.02 8.84 -16.39
C SER A 68 9.79 8.30 -15.63
N VAL A 69 9.48 7.01 -15.77
CA VAL A 69 8.38 6.35 -15.07
C VAL A 69 8.66 6.27 -13.57
N GLU A 70 9.91 5.97 -13.19
CA GLU A 70 10.37 5.97 -11.80
C GLU A 70 10.15 7.35 -11.15
N ASN A 71 10.60 8.43 -11.80
CA ASN A 71 10.47 9.78 -11.27
C ASN A 71 9.00 10.23 -11.14
N GLU A 72 8.17 9.92 -12.14
CA GLU A 72 6.73 10.22 -12.10
C GLU A 72 6.02 9.43 -10.99
N LEU A 73 6.36 8.15 -10.79
CA LEU A 73 5.80 7.34 -9.70
C LEU A 73 6.19 7.90 -8.32
N LYS A 74 7.46 8.25 -8.13
CA LYS A 74 7.93 8.89 -6.89
C LYS A 74 7.20 10.20 -6.63
N ALA A 75 6.98 11.02 -7.66
CA ALA A 75 6.23 12.26 -7.54
C ALA A 75 4.76 12.03 -7.14
N LEU A 76 4.09 11.03 -7.71
CA LEU A 76 2.71 10.67 -7.33
C LEU A 76 2.60 10.25 -5.86
N ILE A 77 3.56 9.46 -5.38
CA ILE A 77 3.60 9.02 -3.98
C ILE A 77 3.87 10.21 -3.05
N ALA A 78 4.86 11.05 -3.37
CA ALA A 78 5.15 12.26 -2.60
C ALA A 78 3.93 13.19 -2.52
N GLN A 79 3.22 13.39 -3.65
CA GLN A 79 2.01 14.19 -3.71
C GLN A 79 0.90 13.64 -2.82
N MET A 80 0.69 12.32 -2.81
CA MET A 80 -0.27 11.68 -1.90
C MET A 80 0.05 11.97 -0.43
N PHE A 81 1.31 11.90 -0.01
CA PHE A 81 1.69 12.24 1.37
C PHE A 81 1.50 13.73 1.68
N ASP A 82 1.87 14.62 0.76
CA ASP A 82 1.67 16.06 0.94
C ASP A 82 0.19 16.42 1.09
N ASP A 83 -0.68 15.83 0.27
CA ASP A 83 -2.13 16.07 0.35
C ASP A 83 -2.76 15.41 1.58
N TYR A 84 -2.23 14.25 2.01
CA TYR A 84 -2.65 13.62 3.25
C TYR A 84 -2.40 14.53 4.45
N LEU A 85 -1.19 15.08 4.57
CA LEU A 85 -0.84 16.01 5.64
C LEU A 85 -1.70 17.28 5.61
N LYS A 86 -2.03 17.79 4.42
CA LYS A 86 -2.96 18.93 4.29
C LYS A 86 -4.35 18.59 4.81
N ILE A 87 -4.89 17.40 4.51
CA ILE A 87 -6.20 16.98 5.00
C ILE A 87 -6.19 16.83 6.52
N VAL A 88 -5.17 16.18 7.08
CA VAL A 88 -5.00 16.05 8.53
C VAL A 88 -5.02 17.42 9.20
N ALA A 89 -4.29 18.40 8.65
CA ALA A 89 -4.25 19.75 9.17
C ALA A 89 -5.56 20.53 8.95
N THR A 90 -6.20 20.39 7.79
CA THR A 90 -7.41 21.15 7.42
C THR A 90 -8.62 20.75 8.24
N TYR A 91 -8.76 19.46 8.53
CA TYR A 91 -9.91 18.91 9.25
C TYR A 91 -9.62 18.61 10.72
N ASN A 92 -8.47 19.06 11.25
CA ASN A 92 -8.02 18.80 12.62
C ASN A 92 -8.18 17.32 13.02
N LEU A 93 -7.80 16.41 12.13
CA LEU A 93 -8.01 14.97 12.33
C LEU A 93 -7.25 14.43 13.55
N SER A 94 -6.27 15.19 14.06
CA SER A 94 -5.58 14.95 15.34
C SER A 94 -6.48 14.94 16.57
N GLU A 95 -7.68 15.51 16.47
CA GLU A 95 -8.66 15.56 17.56
C GLU A 95 -9.77 14.51 17.41
N GLN A 96 -9.75 13.73 16.33
CA GLN A 96 -10.80 12.79 15.95
C GLN A 96 -10.38 11.34 16.21
N HIS A 97 -11.32 10.49 16.61
CA HIS A 97 -11.06 9.07 16.82
C HIS A 97 -10.89 8.35 15.48
N ARG A 98 -9.86 7.50 15.39
CA ARG A 98 -9.55 6.71 14.18
C ARG A 98 -10.75 5.88 13.71
N ASP A 99 -11.55 5.33 14.61
CA ASP A 99 -12.67 4.46 14.24
C ASP A 99 -13.79 5.21 13.53
N ASP A 100 -13.96 6.50 13.84
CA ASP A 100 -15.01 7.34 13.25
C ASP A 100 -14.61 7.87 11.86
N ILE A 101 -13.33 8.24 11.70
CA ILE A 101 -12.83 8.87 10.46
C ILE A 101 -12.11 7.90 9.53
N GLY A 102 -11.67 6.75 10.06
CA GLY A 102 -10.81 5.80 9.37
C GLY A 102 -11.40 5.29 8.06
N PRO A 103 -12.65 4.79 8.05
CA PRO A 103 -13.32 4.36 6.83
C PRO A 103 -13.36 5.47 5.77
N TRP A 104 -13.68 6.70 6.17
CA TRP A 104 -13.72 7.84 5.26
C TRP A 104 -12.33 8.18 4.70
N ILE A 105 -11.28 8.20 5.52
CA ILE A 105 -9.91 8.44 5.04
C ILE A 105 -9.46 7.35 4.07
N ILE A 106 -9.79 6.09 4.34
CA ILE A 106 -9.45 4.98 3.45
C ILE A 106 -10.18 5.13 2.11
N GLU A 107 -11.49 5.24 2.14
CA GLU A 107 -12.34 5.19 0.95
C GLU A 107 -12.29 6.49 0.14
N ALA A 108 -12.39 7.64 0.79
CA ALA A 108 -12.49 8.93 0.11
C ALA A 108 -11.12 9.53 -0.23
N PHE A 109 -10.07 9.16 0.50
CA PHE A 109 -8.71 9.69 0.25
C PHE A 109 -7.77 8.64 -0.34
N PHE A 110 -7.45 7.56 0.37
CA PHE A 110 -6.41 6.64 -0.09
C PHE A 110 -6.79 5.85 -1.35
N CYS A 111 -8.02 5.33 -1.44
CA CYS A 111 -8.47 4.56 -2.60
C CYS A 111 -8.30 5.32 -3.94
N PRO A 112 -8.73 6.58 -4.08
CA PRO A 112 -8.48 7.37 -5.29
C PRO A 112 -6.99 7.48 -5.68
N TYR A 113 -6.09 7.74 -4.73
CA TYR A 113 -4.66 7.83 -5.01
C TYR A 113 -4.08 6.49 -5.44
N LEU A 114 -4.47 5.39 -4.78
CA LEU A 114 -4.03 4.05 -5.14
C LEU A 114 -4.51 3.65 -6.54
N ILE A 115 -5.77 3.93 -6.87
CA ILE A 115 -6.31 3.71 -8.22
C ILE A 115 -5.52 4.51 -9.26
N ASN A 116 -5.19 5.77 -8.96
CA ASN A 116 -4.41 6.61 -9.85
C ASN A 116 -2.99 6.06 -10.06
N ILE A 117 -2.33 5.60 -9.00
CA ILE A 117 -1.00 4.97 -9.09
C ILE A 117 -1.06 3.69 -9.93
N VAL A 118 -2.03 2.81 -9.69
CA VAL A 118 -2.22 1.57 -10.46
C VAL A 118 -2.52 1.86 -11.92
N SER A 119 -3.38 2.84 -12.21
CA SER A 119 -3.70 3.27 -13.57
C SER A 119 -2.49 3.88 -14.29
N PHE A 120 -1.72 4.72 -13.59
CA PHE A 120 -0.47 5.29 -14.08
C PHE A 120 0.53 4.19 -14.47
N LEU A 121 0.73 3.21 -13.59
CA LEU A 121 1.56 2.05 -13.88
C LEU A 121 1.00 1.28 -15.07
N GLY A 122 -0.28 0.91 -15.06
CA GLY A 122 -0.93 0.17 -16.13
C GLY A 122 -0.82 0.82 -17.51
N THR A 123 -0.93 2.14 -17.60
CA THR A 123 -0.79 2.88 -18.87
C THR A 123 0.66 3.00 -19.35
N ARG A 124 1.63 3.16 -18.45
CA ARG A 124 3.05 3.39 -18.78
C ARG A 124 3.86 2.12 -18.92
N THR A 125 3.59 1.09 -18.12
CA THR A 125 4.24 -0.23 -18.22
C THR A 125 3.51 -1.14 -19.21
N ARG A 126 2.29 -0.78 -19.64
CA ARG A 126 1.40 -1.57 -20.51
C ARG A 126 1.28 -3.07 -20.14
N PRO A 127 1.10 -3.46 -18.86
CA PRO A 127 0.81 -4.85 -18.52
C PRO A 127 -0.62 -5.24 -18.91
N PHE A 128 -1.54 -4.27 -19.05
CA PHE A 128 -2.98 -4.50 -19.16
C PHE A 128 -3.61 -3.67 -20.29
N GLU A 129 -4.57 -4.27 -21.01
CA GLU A 129 -5.41 -3.62 -22.03
C GLU A 129 -6.75 -3.16 -21.42
N LYS A 130 -7.46 -2.23 -22.09
CA LYS A 130 -8.77 -1.72 -21.64
C LYS A 130 -9.79 -2.85 -21.37
N SER A 131 -9.73 -3.94 -22.13
CA SER A 131 -10.55 -5.14 -21.91
C SER A 131 -10.32 -5.77 -20.54
N ASP A 132 -9.07 -5.75 -20.06
CA ASP A 132 -8.66 -6.41 -18.83
C ASP A 132 -9.22 -5.66 -17.60
N TYR A 133 -9.34 -4.33 -17.68
CA TYR A 133 -10.00 -3.51 -16.64
C TYR A 133 -11.52 -3.72 -16.59
N ILE A 134 -12.16 -3.91 -17.76
CA ILE A 134 -13.60 -4.21 -17.83
C ILE A 134 -13.87 -5.60 -17.25
N GLU A 135 -12.98 -6.55 -17.49
CA GLU A 135 -13.02 -7.89 -16.90
C GLU A 135 -12.89 -7.78 -15.37
N LEU A 136 -11.91 -7.00 -14.87
CA LEU A 136 -11.71 -6.75 -13.43
C LEU A 136 -12.90 -6.11 -12.70
N ILE A 137 -13.70 -5.30 -13.40
CA ILE A 137 -14.85 -4.59 -12.81
C ILE A 137 -16.14 -5.44 -12.85
N ASN A 138 -16.29 -6.34 -13.82
CA ASN A 138 -17.53 -7.08 -14.05
C ASN A 138 -17.54 -8.51 -13.51
N ASP A 139 -16.40 -9.05 -13.11
CA ASP A 139 -16.28 -10.41 -12.59
C ASP A 139 -16.44 -10.44 -11.06
N ASN A 140 -17.24 -11.36 -10.56
CA ASN A 140 -17.54 -11.53 -9.13
C ASN A 140 -16.55 -12.46 -8.40
N SER A 141 -15.50 -12.95 -9.06
CA SER A 141 -14.40 -13.64 -8.40
C SER A 141 -13.60 -12.68 -7.51
N THR A 142 -12.86 -13.21 -6.54
CA THR A 142 -11.92 -12.38 -5.76
C THR A 142 -11.01 -11.66 -6.74
N GLY A 143 -11.01 -10.31 -6.73
CA GLY A 143 -10.35 -9.49 -7.77
C GLY A 143 -8.86 -9.82 -8.01
N LEU A 144 -8.23 -10.52 -7.08
CA LEU A 144 -6.86 -11.01 -7.14
C LEU A 144 -6.68 -12.20 -8.07
N GLU A 145 -7.55 -13.20 -8.01
CA GLU A 145 -7.47 -14.36 -8.91
C GLU A 145 -7.62 -13.92 -10.36
N LEU A 146 -8.52 -12.97 -10.60
CA LEU A 146 -8.70 -12.38 -11.92
C LEU A 146 -7.49 -11.56 -12.37
N THR A 147 -6.91 -10.76 -11.46
CA THR A 147 -5.65 -10.04 -11.73
C THR A 147 -4.55 -11.01 -12.14
N PHE A 148 -4.42 -12.14 -11.46
CA PHE A 148 -3.44 -13.17 -11.78
C PHE A 148 -3.69 -13.87 -13.11
N LYS A 149 -4.95 -14.14 -13.49
CA LYS A 149 -5.31 -14.68 -14.82
C LYS A 149 -4.89 -13.72 -15.92
N ILE A 150 -5.05 -12.42 -15.71
CA ILE A 150 -4.63 -11.41 -16.69
C ILE A 150 -3.10 -11.36 -16.77
N ILE A 151 -2.40 -11.42 -15.64
CA ILE A 151 -0.92 -11.50 -15.61
C ILE A 151 -0.43 -12.72 -16.40
N GLU A 152 -1.00 -13.91 -16.18
CA GLU A 152 -0.65 -15.14 -16.91
C GLU A 152 -0.83 -15.00 -18.42
N LYS A 153 -1.91 -14.34 -18.83
CA LYS A 153 -2.26 -14.12 -20.23
C LYS A 153 -1.32 -13.13 -20.93
N ARG A 154 -0.84 -12.10 -20.22
CA ARG A 154 -0.17 -10.94 -20.83
C ARG A 154 1.33 -10.88 -20.57
N VAL A 155 1.80 -11.34 -19.43
CA VAL A 155 3.22 -11.28 -19.06
C VAL A 155 3.95 -12.46 -19.73
N LYS A 156 4.64 -12.17 -20.84
CA LYS A 156 5.48 -13.16 -21.51
C LYS A 156 6.53 -13.72 -20.55
N GLY A 157 6.64 -15.04 -20.50
CA GLY A 157 7.57 -15.73 -19.61
C GLY A 157 7.07 -15.89 -18.17
N TRP A 158 5.86 -15.43 -17.85
CA TRP A 158 5.28 -15.61 -16.51
C TRP A 158 5.25 -17.08 -16.10
N ASN A 159 4.78 -17.98 -16.97
CA ASN A 159 4.72 -19.40 -16.64
C ASN A 159 6.13 -19.97 -16.35
N ALA A 160 7.13 -19.56 -17.14
CA ALA A 160 8.52 -19.98 -16.93
C ALA A 160 9.06 -19.44 -15.60
N PHE A 161 8.85 -18.15 -15.32
CA PHE A 161 9.18 -17.51 -14.05
C PHE A 161 8.51 -18.25 -12.88
N TYR A 162 7.19 -18.41 -12.92
CA TYR A 162 6.42 -19.08 -11.88
C TYR A 162 6.92 -20.51 -11.66
N THR A 163 7.20 -21.27 -12.72
CA THR A 163 7.77 -22.62 -12.58
C THR A 163 9.18 -22.64 -11.99
N SER A 164 9.98 -21.59 -12.21
CA SER A 164 11.33 -21.46 -11.65
C SER A 164 11.37 -21.12 -10.16
N LEU A 165 10.24 -20.66 -9.60
CA LEU A 165 10.14 -20.32 -8.19
C LEU A 165 10.28 -21.54 -7.28
N SER A 166 10.82 -21.29 -6.08
CA SER A 166 10.83 -22.25 -4.98
C SER A 166 9.40 -22.62 -4.57
N LYS A 167 9.23 -23.78 -3.91
CA LYS A 167 7.92 -24.20 -3.42
C LYS A 167 7.28 -23.15 -2.50
N GLY A 168 8.06 -22.58 -1.58
CA GLY A 168 7.56 -21.57 -0.64
C GLY A 168 7.08 -20.29 -1.34
N ASP A 169 7.73 -19.87 -2.42
CA ASP A 169 7.30 -18.67 -3.16
C ASP A 169 6.06 -18.95 -4.04
N LYS A 170 5.92 -20.17 -4.57
CA LYS A 170 4.70 -20.61 -5.27
C LYS A 170 3.50 -20.68 -4.33
N ASP A 171 3.71 -21.18 -3.12
CA ASP A 171 2.68 -21.30 -2.10
C ASP A 171 2.15 -19.91 -1.70
N LYS A 172 3.03 -18.90 -1.55
CA LYS A 172 2.65 -17.49 -1.31
C LYS A 172 1.81 -16.89 -2.42
N ILE A 173 2.22 -17.08 -3.69
CA ILE A 173 1.43 -16.59 -4.84
C ILE A 173 0.04 -17.25 -4.86
N THR A 174 -0.03 -18.54 -4.51
CA THR A 174 -1.29 -19.28 -4.43
C THR A 174 -2.19 -18.77 -3.29
N ALA A 175 -1.61 -18.44 -2.14
CA ALA A 175 -2.32 -17.82 -1.03
C ALA A 175 -2.82 -16.41 -1.40
N TRP A 176 -2.02 -15.59 -2.09
CA TRP A 176 -2.44 -14.28 -2.61
C TRP A 176 -3.60 -14.38 -3.60
N ARG A 177 -3.57 -15.37 -4.49
CA ARG A 177 -4.69 -15.64 -5.42
C ARG A 177 -6.00 -15.90 -4.71
N ARG A 178 -5.96 -16.65 -3.62
CA ARG A 178 -7.13 -16.97 -2.80
C ARG A 178 -7.54 -15.81 -1.90
N GLY A 179 -6.67 -14.83 -1.70
CA GLY A 179 -6.85 -13.75 -0.73
C GLY A 179 -6.51 -14.16 0.70
N ASP A 180 -5.90 -15.34 0.92
CA ASP A 180 -5.63 -15.90 2.25
C ASP A 180 -4.53 -15.14 3.00
N ASP A 181 -3.55 -14.62 2.27
CA ASP A 181 -2.39 -13.86 2.79
C ASP A 181 -2.54 -12.35 2.63
N LEU A 182 -3.65 -11.90 2.06
CA LEU A 182 -4.07 -10.52 2.22
C LEU A 182 -4.74 -10.45 3.57
N GLN A 183 -4.02 -9.89 4.54
CA GLN A 183 -4.66 -9.41 5.75
C GLN A 183 -5.74 -8.40 5.31
N LEU A 184 -6.98 -8.89 5.12
CA LEU A 184 -8.19 -8.10 5.15
C LEU A 184 -8.30 -7.60 6.58
N TRP A 185 -7.55 -6.56 6.93
CA TRP A 185 -7.78 -5.66 8.06
C TRP A 185 -8.21 -6.33 9.38
N GLN A 186 -7.75 -7.54 9.70
CA GLN A 186 -7.99 -8.16 11.01
C GLN A 186 -7.23 -7.46 12.14
N PHE A 187 -6.31 -6.54 11.80
CA PHE A 187 -5.64 -5.69 12.78
C PHE A 187 -6.52 -4.58 13.40
N VAL A 188 -7.81 -4.49 13.05
CA VAL A 188 -8.76 -3.57 13.73
C VAL A 188 -9.59 -4.25 14.82
N SER A 189 -9.60 -5.58 14.93
CA SER A 189 -10.39 -6.28 15.99
C SER A 189 -9.60 -6.68 17.24
N ASP A 190 -8.28 -6.86 17.16
CA ASP A 190 -7.54 -7.59 18.19
C ASP A 190 -6.93 -6.70 19.30
N SER A 191 -7.39 -5.44 19.42
CA SER A 191 -7.08 -4.58 20.56
C SER A 191 -8.11 -4.66 21.70
N GLN A 192 -9.02 -5.65 21.67
CA GLN A 192 -9.90 -5.99 22.79
C GLN A 192 -9.52 -7.36 23.39
N SER A 193 -8.48 -7.37 24.23
CA SER A 193 -8.33 -8.37 25.30
C SER A 193 -7.40 -7.86 26.39
#